data_AF-A0A418MC81-F1
#
_entry.id   AF-A0A418MC81-F1
#
_cell.length_a   1.000
_cell.length_b   1.000
_cell.length_c   1.000
_cell.angle_alpha   90.00
_cell.angle_beta   90.00
_cell.angle_gamma   90.00
#
_symmetry.space_group_name_H-M   'P 1'
#
loop_
_entity.id
_entity.type
_entity.pdbx_description
1 polymer ?
#
loop_
_entity_poly.entity_id
_entity_poly.type
_entity_poly.pdbx_seq_one_letter_code
_entity_poly.pdbx_strand_id
1 'polypeptide(L)'
;MSYTIGIIGSGHIGRGLATHLAKTTYPVLITNSRGPESLTDLVASIGGSLTAADLNQTIAQADVLFIAVPWTQLSDLANELQRYSGKIIVDATNNIVSVNPFQLADTAGKTTGEYVAALFPDQRVVKAFNTLAAAALAQPTQSDLGNTVIIISGDDDDAKKEVADITKAMGFEPIDIGTFQQGGALQDVDGALSGVELIKVKR
;
A
#
# COMPACT_ATOMS: atom_id res chain seq x y z
N MET A 1 12.06 14.67 7.12
CA MET A 1 12.82 14.59 5.86
C MET A 1 11.82 14.40 4.74
N SER A 2 12.07 14.87 3.51
CA SER A 2 11.12 14.64 2.41
C SER A 2 11.36 13.25 1.82
N TYR A 3 10.49 12.29 2.11
CA TYR A 3 10.54 10.97 1.48
C TYR A 3 10.24 11.04 -0.01
N THR A 4 10.86 10.17 -0.80
CA THR A 4 10.39 9.79 -2.13
C THR A 4 9.50 8.55 -2.01
N ILE A 5 8.32 8.59 -2.60
CA ILE A 5 7.34 7.50 -2.54
C ILE A 5 7.32 6.78 -3.89
N GLY A 6 7.40 5.45 -3.87
CA GLY A 6 7.24 4.61 -5.06
C GLY A 6 5.97 3.77 -4.96
N ILE A 7 5.24 3.67 -6.06
CA ILE A 7 4.05 2.81 -6.21
C ILE A 7 4.38 1.71 -7.22
N ILE A 8 4.38 0.47 -6.76
CA ILE A 8 4.61 -0.70 -7.61
C ILE A 8 3.25 -1.33 -7.91
N GLY A 9 2.77 -1.12 -9.13
CA GLY A 9 1.44 -1.54 -9.57
C GLY A 9 0.58 -0.36 -10.03
N SER A 10 -0.13 -0.56 -11.14
CA SER A 10 -0.99 0.48 -11.77
C SER A 10 -2.41 0.00 -12.06
N GLY A 11 -2.83 -1.06 -11.35
CA GLY A 11 -4.23 -1.50 -11.32
C GLY A 11 -5.10 -0.55 -10.49
N HIS A 12 -6.32 -0.96 -10.15
CA HIS A 12 -7.28 -0.09 -9.46
C HIS A 12 -6.74 0.47 -8.13
N ILE A 13 -6.10 -0.36 -7.30
CA ILE A 13 -5.49 0.09 -6.04
C ILE A 13 -4.34 1.07 -6.31
N GLY A 14 -3.39 0.70 -7.18
CA GLY A 14 -2.25 1.57 -7.52
C GLY A 14 -2.66 2.93 -8.06
N ARG A 15 -3.72 2.98 -8.88
CA ARG A 15 -4.30 4.25 -9.39
C ARG A 15 -4.95 5.07 -8.28
N GLY A 16 -5.66 4.44 -7.34
CA GLY A 16 -6.24 5.11 -6.18
C GLY A 16 -5.17 5.71 -5.28
N LEU A 17 -4.12 4.94 -4.98
CA LEU A 17 -2.95 5.40 -4.23
C LEU A 17 -2.28 6.59 -4.94
N ALA A 18 -2.00 6.46 -6.23
CA ALA A 18 -1.37 7.51 -7.03
C ALA A 18 -2.20 8.81 -7.04
N THR A 19 -3.52 8.70 -7.16
CA THR A 19 -4.44 9.85 -7.16
C THR A 19 -4.34 10.68 -5.88
N HIS A 20 -4.15 10.04 -4.72
CA HIS A 20 -4.06 10.74 -3.45
C HIS A 20 -2.63 11.17 -3.12
N LEU A 21 -1.65 10.31 -3.38
CA LEU A 21 -0.23 10.63 -3.15
C LEU A 21 0.24 11.80 -4.01
N ALA A 22 -0.23 11.92 -5.25
CA ALA A 22 0.13 13.01 -6.15
C ALA A 22 -0.30 14.41 -5.67
N LYS A 23 -1.26 14.48 -4.72
CA LYS A 23 -1.76 15.72 -4.11
C LYS A 23 -0.94 16.12 -2.87
N THR A 24 -0.03 15.27 -2.42
CA THR A 24 0.85 15.54 -1.29
C THR A 24 2.08 16.33 -1.74
N THR A 25 2.94 16.70 -0.79
CA THR A 25 4.22 17.35 -1.10
C THR A 25 5.34 16.36 -1.44
N TYR A 26 5.09 15.04 -1.36
CA TYR A 26 6.10 14.04 -1.65
C TYR A 26 6.32 13.90 -3.17
N PRO A 27 7.56 13.73 -3.64
CA PRO A 27 7.83 13.18 -4.96
C PRO A 27 7.27 11.75 -5.07
N VAL A 28 6.51 11.45 -6.12
CA VAL A 28 5.87 10.14 -6.29
C VAL A 28 6.26 9.50 -7.62
N LEU A 29 6.81 8.30 -7.56
CA LEU A 29 7.09 7.45 -8.72
C LEU A 29 6.02 6.36 -8.83
N ILE A 30 5.59 6.04 -10.04
CA ILE A 30 4.72 4.89 -10.31
C ILE A 30 5.31 4.00 -11.40
N THR A 31 5.24 2.69 -11.19
CA THR A 31 5.74 1.69 -12.14
C THR A 31 4.78 0.52 -12.32
N ASN A 32 4.94 -0.20 -13.43
CA ASN A 32 4.22 -1.43 -13.74
C ASN A 32 5.06 -2.34 -14.67
N SER A 33 4.57 -3.55 -14.94
CA SER A 33 5.27 -4.53 -15.79
C SER A 33 5.27 -4.22 -17.29
N ARG A 34 4.56 -3.18 -17.74
CA ARG A 34 4.43 -2.78 -19.15
C ARG A 34 5.32 -1.59 -19.52
N GLY A 35 6.15 -1.12 -18.60
CA GLY A 35 7.06 0.01 -18.80
C GLY A 35 6.41 1.39 -18.57
N PRO A 36 7.25 2.42 -18.34
CA PRO A 36 6.79 3.77 -18.00
C PRO A 36 5.96 4.43 -19.11
N GLU A 37 6.21 4.11 -20.38
CA GLU A 37 5.46 4.65 -21.51
C GLU A 37 3.97 4.30 -21.43
N SER A 38 3.65 3.12 -20.89
CA SER A 38 2.26 2.66 -20.68
C SER A 38 1.48 3.47 -19.64
N LEU A 39 2.17 4.33 -18.88
CA LEU A 39 1.61 5.14 -17.80
C LEU A 39 1.45 6.62 -18.18
N THR A 40 1.82 7.01 -19.41
CA THR A 40 1.79 8.41 -19.88
C THR A 40 0.42 9.07 -19.64
N ASP A 41 -0.66 8.45 -20.11
CA ASP A 41 -2.02 9.00 -19.96
C ASP A 41 -2.45 9.06 -18.49
N LEU A 42 -2.06 8.05 -17.69
CA LEU A 42 -2.39 8.01 -16.26
C LEU A 42 -1.71 9.18 -15.54
N VAL A 43 -0.42 9.36 -15.74
CA VAL A 43 0.35 10.47 -15.15
C VAL A 43 -0.21 11.82 -15.59
N ALA A 44 -0.50 11.99 -16.88
CA ALA A 44 -1.07 13.24 -17.39
C ALA A 44 -2.45 13.55 -16.78
N SER A 45 -3.29 12.52 -16.57
CA SER A 45 -4.62 12.70 -15.99
C SER A 45 -4.62 12.99 -14.49
N ILE A 46 -3.67 12.43 -13.73
CA ILE A 46 -3.54 12.67 -12.29
C ILE A 46 -2.79 13.99 -12.02
N GLY A 47 -1.69 14.23 -12.74
CA GLY A 47 -0.82 15.39 -12.54
C GLY A 47 -0.12 15.40 -11.17
N GLY A 48 0.14 16.59 -10.64
CA GLY A 48 0.77 16.77 -9.32
C GLY A 48 2.23 16.33 -9.31
N SER A 49 2.63 15.62 -8.26
CA SER A 49 4.01 15.13 -8.08
C SER A 49 4.29 13.75 -8.70
N LEU A 50 3.32 13.17 -9.41
CA LEU A 50 3.40 11.82 -9.96
C LEU A 50 4.26 11.77 -11.22
N THR A 51 5.20 10.84 -11.28
CA THR A 51 6.03 10.57 -12.46
C THR A 51 6.08 9.07 -12.74
N ALA A 52 6.01 8.67 -14.01
CA ALA A 52 6.22 7.28 -14.40
C ALA A 52 7.71 6.93 -14.41
N ALA A 53 8.06 5.76 -13.89
CA ALA A 53 9.42 5.25 -13.89
C ALA A 53 9.44 3.73 -14.12
N ASP A 54 10.58 3.18 -14.51
CA ASP A 54 10.78 1.73 -14.49
C ASP A 54 10.93 1.20 -13.05
N LEU A 55 10.89 -0.13 -12.90
CA LEU A 55 10.93 -0.79 -11.59
C LEU A 55 12.24 -0.51 -10.85
N ASN A 56 13.38 -0.58 -11.55
CA ASN A 56 14.69 -0.40 -10.96
C ASN A 56 14.86 1.03 -10.43
N GLN A 57 14.45 2.02 -11.23
CA GLN A 57 14.46 3.41 -10.83
C GLN A 57 13.55 3.66 -9.63
N THR A 58 12.33 3.10 -9.65
CA THR A 58 11.35 3.24 -8.56
C THR A 58 11.92 2.68 -7.25
N ILE A 59 12.46 1.46 -7.28
CA ILE A 59 13.06 0.84 -6.09
C ILE A 59 14.28 1.63 -5.61
N ALA A 60 15.16 2.06 -6.52
CA ALA A 60 16.39 2.76 -6.15
C ALA A 60 16.10 4.10 -5.46
N GLN A 61 15.15 4.87 -5.96
CA GLN A 61 14.89 6.25 -5.52
C GLN A 61 13.89 6.34 -4.37
N ALA A 62 12.94 5.41 -4.25
CA ALA A 62 11.91 5.49 -3.22
C ALA A 62 12.44 5.05 -1.84
N ASP A 63 12.10 5.84 -0.83
CA ASP A 63 12.30 5.50 0.59
C ASP A 63 11.15 4.63 1.12
N VAL A 64 9.95 4.90 0.61
CA VAL A 64 8.70 4.20 0.95
C VAL A 64 8.08 3.61 -0.32
N LEU A 65 7.86 2.31 -0.33
CA LEU A 65 7.30 1.57 -1.46
C LEU A 65 5.91 1.03 -1.14
N PHE A 66 4.90 1.51 -1.86
CA PHE A 66 3.56 0.97 -1.83
C PHE A 66 3.45 -0.19 -2.82
N ILE A 67 3.23 -1.40 -2.29
CA ILE A 67 3.10 -2.62 -3.09
C ILE A 67 1.62 -2.86 -3.39
N ALA A 68 1.24 -2.66 -4.65
CA ALA A 68 -0.12 -2.83 -5.17
C ALA A 68 -0.14 -3.77 -6.39
N VAL A 69 0.60 -4.88 -6.29
CA VAL A 69 0.65 -5.96 -7.29
C VAL A 69 -0.19 -7.17 -6.84
N PRO A 70 -0.53 -8.10 -7.75
CA PRO A 70 -1.12 -9.37 -7.35
C PRO A 70 -0.23 -10.13 -6.35
N TRP A 71 -0.85 -10.83 -5.39
CA TRP A 71 -0.14 -11.61 -4.36
C TRP A 71 0.92 -12.54 -4.93
N THR A 72 0.63 -13.16 -6.08
CA THR A 72 1.51 -14.11 -6.76
C THR A 72 2.83 -13.51 -7.25
N GLN A 73 2.96 -12.17 -7.28
CA GLN A 73 4.17 -11.47 -7.72
C GLN A 73 5.07 -11.03 -6.56
N LEU A 74 4.67 -11.25 -5.30
CA LEU A 74 5.42 -10.77 -4.14
C LEU A 74 6.81 -11.39 -4.02
N SER A 75 6.96 -12.68 -4.31
CA SER A 75 8.26 -13.37 -4.26
C SER A 75 9.24 -12.84 -5.30
N ASP A 76 8.77 -12.56 -6.52
CA ASP A 76 9.60 -11.99 -7.57
C ASP A 76 10.01 -10.56 -7.21
N LEU A 77 9.07 -9.76 -6.69
CA LEU A 77 9.36 -8.42 -6.22
C LEU A 77 10.34 -8.41 -5.03
N ALA A 78 10.26 -9.38 -4.12
CA ALA A 78 11.21 -9.57 -3.04
C ALA A 78 12.62 -9.80 -3.58
N ASN A 79 12.78 -10.58 -4.64
CA ASN A 79 14.08 -10.79 -5.30
C ASN A 79 14.69 -9.49 -5.85
N GLU A 80 13.87 -8.62 -6.45
CA GLU A 80 14.32 -7.31 -6.95
C GLU A 80 14.79 -6.36 -5.82
N LEU A 81 14.24 -6.54 -4.62
CA LEU A 81 14.55 -5.74 -3.43
C LEU A 81 15.73 -6.25 -2.59
N GLN A 82 16.27 -7.45 -2.86
CA GLN A 82 17.34 -8.08 -2.06
C GLN A 82 18.62 -7.25 -1.91
N ARG A 83 18.90 -6.33 -2.84
CA ARG A 83 20.10 -5.47 -2.79
C ARG A 83 19.90 -4.17 -2.02
N TYR A 84 18.71 -3.95 -1.49
CA TYR A 84 18.34 -2.76 -0.73
C TYR A 84 18.00 -3.16 0.70
N SER A 85 18.11 -2.23 1.64
CA SER A 85 17.75 -2.46 3.04
C SER A 85 17.15 -1.22 3.67
N GLY A 86 16.35 -1.43 4.71
CA GLY A 86 15.78 -0.36 5.53
C GLY A 86 14.68 0.46 4.87
N LYS A 87 14.23 0.12 3.66
CA LYS A 87 13.07 0.78 3.02
C LYS A 87 11.80 0.44 3.79
N ILE A 88 10.85 1.36 3.79
CA ILE A 88 9.51 1.07 4.30
C ILE A 88 8.69 0.45 3.18
N ILE A 89 8.14 -0.73 3.43
CA ILE A 89 7.21 -1.39 2.51
C ILE A 89 5.80 -1.23 3.05
N VAL A 90 4.94 -0.57 2.28
CA VAL A 90 3.50 -0.53 2.53
C VAL A 90 2.83 -1.63 1.72
N ASP A 91 2.50 -2.73 2.39
CA ASP A 91 1.78 -3.86 1.80
C ASP A 91 0.27 -3.57 1.71
N ALA A 92 -0.21 -3.31 0.48
CA ALA A 92 -1.63 -3.17 0.17
C ALA A 92 -2.25 -4.43 -0.45
N THR A 93 -1.53 -5.55 -0.42
CA THR A 93 -1.97 -6.80 -1.04
C THR A 93 -2.92 -7.59 -0.15
N ASN A 94 -3.67 -8.47 -0.77
CA ASN A 94 -4.45 -9.52 -0.11
C ASN A 94 -4.03 -10.86 -0.71
N ASN A 95 -4.08 -11.95 0.05
CA ASN A 95 -3.61 -13.28 -0.36
C ASN A 95 -4.49 -13.99 -1.40
N ILE A 96 -5.17 -13.23 -2.25
CA ILE A 96 -6.03 -13.73 -3.31
C ILE A 96 -5.17 -14.17 -4.49
N VAL A 97 -5.17 -15.46 -4.81
CA VAL A 97 -4.45 -16.03 -5.97
C VAL A 97 -5.34 -16.20 -7.19
N SER A 98 -6.66 -16.33 -6.98
CA SER A 98 -7.66 -16.37 -8.03
C SER A 98 -8.99 -15.82 -7.52
N VAL A 99 -9.76 -15.18 -8.39
CA VAL A 99 -11.14 -14.72 -8.10
C VAL A 99 -12.21 -15.60 -8.74
N ASN A 100 -11.82 -16.50 -9.66
CA ASN A 100 -12.74 -17.44 -10.29
C ASN A 100 -12.02 -18.76 -10.68
N PRO A 101 -12.10 -19.82 -9.85
CA PRO A 101 -12.73 -19.84 -8.53
C PRO A 101 -12.00 -18.93 -7.53
N PHE A 102 -12.72 -18.43 -6.52
CA PHE A 102 -12.09 -17.66 -5.46
C PHE A 102 -11.14 -18.56 -4.65
N GLN A 103 -9.87 -18.16 -4.56
CA GLN A 103 -8.84 -18.92 -3.89
C GLN A 103 -7.88 -17.99 -3.17
N LEU A 104 -7.62 -18.33 -1.91
CA LEU A 104 -6.60 -17.70 -1.07
C LEU A 104 -5.33 -18.55 -1.04
N ALA A 105 -4.17 -17.91 -0.95
CA ALA A 105 -2.91 -18.57 -0.67
C ALA A 105 -2.89 -19.04 0.80
N ASP A 106 -2.31 -20.23 1.02
CA ASP A 106 -2.01 -20.72 2.36
C ASP A 106 -0.82 -19.94 2.94
N THR A 107 -1.05 -19.26 4.06
CA THR A 107 -0.04 -18.50 4.80
C THR A 107 0.63 -19.34 5.91
N ALA A 108 0.33 -20.64 5.98
CA ALA A 108 0.79 -21.57 7.01
C ALA A 108 0.48 -21.09 8.44
N GLY A 109 -0.73 -20.52 8.63
CA GLY A 109 -1.23 -20.04 9.91
C GLY A 109 -0.73 -18.66 10.33
N LYS A 110 0.06 -17.98 9.49
CA LYS A 110 0.47 -16.59 9.70
C LYS A 110 -0.60 -15.62 9.22
N THR A 111 -0.65 -14.43 9.80
CA THR A 111 -1.36 -13.31 9.15
C THR A 111 -0.71 -12.98 7.81
N THR A 112 -1.45 -12.35 6.89
CA THR A 112 -0.86 -12.01 5.59
C THR A 112 0.28 -10.99 5.74
N GLY A 113 0.20 -10.10 6.73
CA GLY A 113 1.29 -9.18 7.09
C GLY A 113 2.56 -9.90 7.53
N GLU A 114 2.47 -10.89 8.43
CA GLU A 114 3.62 -11.72 8.83
C GLU A 114 4.21 -12.51 7.65
N TYR A 115 3.35 -13.05 6.78
CA TYR A 115 3.79 -13.77 5.60
C TYR A 115 4.60 -12.86 4.67
N VAL A 116 4.09 -11.67 4.39
CA VAL A 116 4.76 -10.67 3.53
C VAL A 116 6.04 -10.18 4.18
N ALA A 117 6.04 -9.87 5.48
CA ALA A 117 7.25 -9.46 6.21
C ALA A 117 8.38 -10.49 6.10
N ALA A 118 8.06 -11.79 6.12
CA ALA A 118 9.04 -12.86 5.94
C ALA A 118 9.66 -12.90 4.53
N LEU A 119 9.01 -12.34 3.51
CA LEU A 119 9.56 -12.20 2.16
C LEU A 119 10.53 -11.00 2.04
N PHE A 120 10.40 -10.00 2.91
CA PHE A 120 11.19 -8.77 2.90
C PHE A 120 11.99 -8.61 4.20
N PRO A 121 12.89 -9.55 4.57
CA PRO A 121 13.52 -9.59 5.89
C PRO A 121 14.41 -8.37 6.19
N ASP A 122 14.94 -7.72 5.16
CA ASP A 122 15.80 -6.53 5.29
C ASP A 122 15.01 -5.20 5.20
N GLN A 123 13.67 -5.26 5.12
CA GLN A 123 12.79 -4.10 5.00
C GLN A 123 11.87 -3.94 6.21
N ARG A 124 11.28 -2.75 6.33
CA ARG A 124 10.37 -2.39 7.42
C ARG A 124 8.94 -2.44 6.89
N VAL A 125 8.26 -3.56 7.10
CA VAL A 125 6.95 -3.84 6.49
C VAL A 125 5.80 -3.33 7.36
N VAL A 126 4.87 -2.63 6.72
CA VAL A 126 3.62 -2.14 7.29
C VAL A 126 2.49 -2.55 6.36
N LYS A 127 1.45 -3.20 6.89
CA LYS A 127 0.28 -3.58 6.10
C LYS A 127 -0.81 -2.53 6.23
N ALA A 128 -1.21 -1.94 5.10
CA ALA A 128 -2.19 -0.85 5.05
C ALA A 128 -2.87 -0.79 3.68
N PHE A 129 -4.02 -0.11 3.59
CA PHE A 129 -4.81 0.06 2.34
C PHE A 129 -5.39 -1.23 1.72
N ASN A 130 -5.18 -2.39 2.34
CA ASN A 130 -5.68 -3.67 1.82
C ASN A 130 -7.18 -3.92 2.14
N THR A 131 -7.73 -3.23 3.15
CA THR A 131 -9.11 -3.44 3.64
C THR A 131 -10.17 -2.74 2.80
N LEU A 132 -9.84 -1.64 2.11
CA LEU A 132 -10.79 -0.89 1.29
C LEU A 132 -10.90 -1.48 -0.12
N ALA A 133 -12.13 -1.54 -0.63
CA ALA A 133 -12.34 -1.81 -2.04
C ALA A 133 -11.72 -0.69 -2.89
N ALA A 134 -11.18 -1.04 -4.07
CA ALA A 134 -10.51 -0.05 -4.91
C ALA A 134 -11.42 1.11 -5.36
N ALA A 135 -12.73 0.83 -5.53
CA ALA A 135 -13.72 1.87 -5.85
C ALA A 135 -13.91 2.87 -4.70
N ALA A 136 -13.86 2.40 -3.45
CA ALA A 136 -13.92 3.24 -2.26
C ALA A 136 -12.61 4.04 -2.08
N LEU A 137 -11.45 3.40 -2.29
CA LEU A 137 -10.16 4.08 -2.25
C LEU A 137 -10.06 5.22 -3.28
N ALA A 138 -10.75 5.12 -4.42
CA ALA A 138 -10.77 6.16 -5.44
C ALA A 138 -11.66 7.39 -5.09
N GLN A 139 -12.48 7.32 -4.04
CA GLN A 139 -13.34 8.42 -3.62
C GLN A 139 -12.55 9.52 -2.87
N PRO A 140 -13.11 10.73 -2.73
CA PRO A 140 -12.57 11.73 -1.81
C PRO A 140 -12.38 11.15 -0.40
N THR A 141 -11.26 11.50 0.22
CA THR A 141 -10.86 10.97 1.54
C THR A 141 -11.61 11.64 2.69
N GLN A 142 -12.30 12.74 2.41
CA GLN A 142 -13.02 13.56 3.37
C GLN A 142 -14.46 13.76 2.94
N SER A 143 -15.35 13.79 3.92
CA SER A 143 -16.76 14.11 3.78
C SER A 143 -17.19 15.06 4.89
N ASP A 144 -18.47 15.45 4.88
CA ASP A 144 -19.09 16.22 5.96
C ASP A 144 -19.09 15.44 7.28
N LEU A 145 -19.11 14.11 7.23
CA LEU A 145 -19.07 13.26 8.43
C LEU A 145 -17.66 13.20 9.03
N GLY A 146 -16.63 13.18 8.20
CA GLY A 146 -15.24 13.04 8.65
C GLY A 146 -14.32 12.46 7.59
N ASN A 147 -13.26 11.81 8.04
CA ASN A 147 -12.21 11.27 7.17
C ASN A 147 -12.31 9.75 7.05
N THR A 148 -12.13 9.23 5.84
CA THR A 148 -12.06 7.79 5.57
C THR A 148 -10.89 7.17 6.30
N VAL A 149 -11.14 6.07 6.98
CA VAL A 149 -10.13 5.36 7.79
C VAL A 149 -9.33 4.39 6.93
N ILE A 150 -8.03 4.34 7.19
CA ILE A 150 -7.11 3.30 6.72
C ILE A 150 -6.60 2.55 7.94
N ILE A 151 -6.77 1.23 7.93
CA ILE A 151 -6.23 0.36 8.98
C ILE A 151 -4.75 0.09 8.70
N ILE A 152 -3.94 0.11 9.75
CA ILE A 152 -2.50 -0.10 9.69
C ILE A 152 -2.10 -1.14 10.75
N SER A 153 -1.24 -2.08 10.37
CA SER A 153 -0.53 -2.94 11.33
C SER A 153 0.91 -3.19 10.89
N GLY A 154 1.78 -3.55 11.84
CA GLY A 154 3.20 -3.80 11.59
C GLY A 154 4.02 -3.87 12.86
N ASP A 155 5.19 -4.52 12.77
CA ASP A 155 6.05 -4.81 13.93
C ASP A 155 7.11 -3.73 14.19
N ASP A 156 7.26 -2.76 13.28
CA ASP A 156 8.15 -1.61 13.42
C ASP A 156 7.33 -0.35 13.69
N ASP A 157 7.37 0.15 14.92
CA ASP A 157 6.57 1.30 15.38
C ASP A 157 6.93 2.60 14.65
N ASP A 158 8.21 2.82 14.36
CA ASP A 158 8.67 4.00 13.62
C ASP A 158 8.18 3.95 12.17
N ALA A 159 8.16 2.78 11.54
CA ALA A 159 7.67 2.62 10.17
C ALA A 159 6.15 2.84 10.12
N LYS A 160 5.40 2.28 11.08
CA LYS A 160 3.96 2.55 11.21
C LYS A 160 3.67 4.04 11.38
N LYS A 161 4.47 4.75 12.19
CA LYS A 161 4.33 6.20 12.38
C LYS A 161 4.51 6.96 11.07
N GLU A 162 5.56 6.67 10.30
CA GLU A 162 5.80 7.32 9.01
C GLU A 162 4.69 7.00 8.00
N VAL A 163 4.22 5.76 7.93
CA VAL A 163 3.09 5.37 7.06
C VAL A 163 1.80 6.06 7.49
N ALA A 164 1.56 6.19 8.80
CA ALA A 164 0.41 6.94 9.32
C ALA A 164 0.48 8.42 8.93
N ASP A 165 1.66 9.04 8.98
CA ASP A 165 1.81 10.45 8.61
C ASP A 165 1.68 10.67 7.08
N ILE A 166 2.16 9.73 6.25
CA ILE A 166 1.87 9.72 4.80
C ILE A 166 0.36 9.55 4.54
N THR A 167 -0.30 8.65 5.28
CA THR A 167 -1.74 8.40 5.17
C THR A 167 -2.56 9.65 5.53
N LYS A 168 -2.17 10.39 6.57
CA LYS A 168 -2.76 11.69 6.92
C LYS A 168 -2.50 12.74 5.84
N ALA A 169 -1.31 12.78 5.24
CA ALA A 169 -1.00 13.70 4.16
C ALA A 169 -1.87 13.45 2.92
N MET A 170 -2.25 12.20 2.66
CA MET A 170 -3.24 11.82 1.65
C MET A 170 -4.69 12.23 2.03
N GLY A 171 -4.91 12.69 3.25
CA GLY A 171 -6.21 13.13 3.79
C GLY A 171 -7.04 12.02 4.44
N PHE A 172 -6.52 10.80 4.54
CA PHE A 172 -7.14 9.69 5.25
C PHE A 172 -6.86 9.76 6.76
N GLU A 173 -7.61 8.99 7.54
CA GLU A 173 -7.33 8.77 8.96
C GLU A 173 -6.70 7.39 9.19
N PRO A 174 -5.42 7.29 9.61
CA PRO A 174 -4.84 6.02 9.98
C PRO A 174 -5.35 5.54 11.36
N ILE A 175 -5.68 4.25 11.47
CA ILE A 175 -5.87 3.56 12.75
C ILE A 175 -4.87 2.40 12.83
N ASP A 176 -3.93 2.52 13.77
CA ASP A 176 -2.97 1.46 14.10
C ASP A 176 -3.65 0.42 15.01
N ILE A 177 -3.68 -0.84 14.55
CA ILE A 177 -4.24 -1.97 15.29
C ILE A 177 -3.17 -2.87 15.94
N GLY A 178 -1.92 -2.39 15.99
CA GLY A 178 -0.81 -3.03 16.67
C GLY A 178 0.13 -3.80 15.74
N THR A 179 0.81 -4.79 16.32
CA THR A 179 1.68 -5.71 15.59
C THR A 179 0.87 -6.62 14.66
N PHE A 180 1.55 -7.32 13.74
CA PHE A 180 0.86 -8.28 12.90
C PHE A 180 0.18 -9.39 13.72
N GLN A 181 0.82 -9.84 14.81
CA GLN A 181 0.24 -10.84 15.71
C GLN A 181 -0.95 -10.32 16.53
N GLN A 182 -0.95 -9.03 16.89
CA GLN A 182 -2.02 -8.44 17.71
C GLN A 182 -3.28 -8.16 16.89
N GLY A 183 -3.12 -7.51 15.74
CA GLY A 183 -4.23 -6.99 14.94
C GLY A 183 -4.30 -7.51 13.51
N GLY A 184 -3.24 -8.10 12.96
CA GLY A 184 -3.13 -8.43 11.53
C GLY A 184 -4.29 -9.26 11.00
N ALA A 185 -4.77 -10.24 11.78
CA ALA A 185 -5.91 -11.09 11.40
C ALA A 185 -7.23 -10.31 11.23
N LEU A 186 -7.38 -9.14 11.86
CA LEU A 186 -8.57 -8.30 11.70
C LEU A 186 -8.64 -7.68 10.30
N GLN A 187 -7.50 -7.42 9.67
CA GLN A 187 -7.42 -6.78 8.36
C GLN A 187 -7.15 -7.73 7.20
N ASP A 188 -6.84 -9.00 7.46
CA ASP A 188 -6.73 -10.04 6.44
C ASP A 188 -8.08 -10.28 5.74
N VAL A 189 -8.06 -10.95 4.58
CA VAL A 189 -9.30 -11.39 3.92
C VAL A 189 -10.11 -12.26 4.90
N ASP A 190 -11.42 -12.05 4.94
CA ASP A 190 -12.37 -12.61 5.92
C ASP A 190 -12.20 -12.12 7.37
N GLY A 191 -11.22 -11.25 7.64
CA GLY A 191 -11.05 -10.53 8.90
C GLY A 191 -12.16 -9.49 9.12
N ALA A 192 -12.40 -9.14 10.39
CA ALA A 192 -13.52 -8.29 10.80
C ALA A 192 -13.49 -6.85 10.21
N LEU A 193 -12.35 -6.39 9.71
CA LEU A 193 -12.16 -5.07 9.09
C LEU A 193 -11.99 -5.16 7.56
N SER A 194 -11.96 -6.36 6.98
CA SER A 194 -11.85 -6.53 5.52
C SER A 194 -13.14 -6.11 4.82
N GLY A 195 -13.03 -5.18 3.87
CA GLY A 195 -14.18 -4.65 3.14
C GLY A 195 -15.07 -3.70 3.94
N VAL A 196 -14.67 -3.34 5.16
CA VAL A 196 -15.45 -2.43 6.02
C VAL A 196 -14.96 -1.00 5.83
N GLU A 197 -15.86 -0.13 5.34
CA GLU A 197 -15.59 1.31 5.23
C GLU A 197 -15.91 2.00 6.56
N LEU A 198 -14.90 2.63 7.16
CA LEU A 198 -15.02 3.36 8.40
C LEU A 198 -14.72 4.84 8.17
N ILE A 199 -15.46 5.72 8.85
CA ILE A 199 -15.24 7.16 8.87
C ILE A 199 -14.92 7.60 10.30
N LYS A 200 -13.80 8.30 10.51
CA LYS A 200 -13.55 8.98 11.79
C LYS A 200 -14.29 10.30 11.80
N VAL A 201 -15.36 10.34 12.60
CA VAL A 201 -16.23 11.51 12.71
C VAL A 201 -15.49 12.70 13.32
N LYS A 202 -15.66 13.88 12.71
CA LYS A 202 -15.20 15.16 13.27
C LYS A 202 -16.08 15.48 14.49
N ARG A 203 -15.49 15.52 15.68
CA ARG A 203 -16.17 15.97 16.91
C ARG A 203 -15.88 17.44 17.18
#